data_AF-A0A4V1UFH0-F1
#
_entry.id   AF-A0A4V1UFH0-F1
#
_cell.length_a   1.000
_cell.length_b   1.000
_cell.length_c   1.000
_cell.angle_alpha   90.00
_cell.angle_beta   90.00
_cell.angle_gamma   90.00
#
_symmetry.space_group_name_H-M   'P 1'
#
loop_
_entity.id
_entity.type
_entity.pdbx_description
1 polymer ?
#
loop_
_entity_poly.entity_id
_entity_poly.type
_entity_poly.pdbx_seq_one_letter_code
_entity_poly.pdbx_strand_id
1 'polypeptide(L)' 'LEEIRVLYDTHGFETEILAASLRNPGHVSAAAIAGADAATLPADTFKALVKHPLTDKGLDAFLADWGKTGQSIL' A
#
# COMPACT_ATOMS: atom_id res chain seq x y z
N LEU A 1 9.40 15.04 2.30
CA LEU A 1 9.68 13.75 2.97
C LEU A 1 11.10 13.31 2.68
N GLU A 2 11.52 13.27 1.41
CA GLU A 2 12.88 12.90 0.99
C GLU A 2 13.97 13.67 1.73
N GLU A 3 13.89 15.01 1.79
CA GLU A 3 14.87 15.84 2.51
C GLU A 3 14.94 15.52 4.02
N ILE A 4 13.80 15.19 4.64
CA ILE A 4 13.72 14.84 6.06
C ILE A 4 14.40 13.50 6.29
N ARG A 5 14.15 12.50 5.43
CA ARG A 5 14.81 11.19 5.49
C ARG A 5 16.33 11.33 5.41
N VAL A 6 16.81 12.08 4.42
CA VAL A 6 18.25 12.34 4.24
C VAL A 6 18.86 12.98 5.49
N LEU A 7 18.19 13.99 6.07
CA LEU A 7 18.66 14.64 7.30
C LEU A 7 18.73 13.64 8.47
N TYR A 8 17.70 12.83 8.64
CA TYR A 8 17.62 11.87 9.74
C TYR A 8 18.69 10.79 9.65
N ASP A 9 18.91 10.26 8.45
CA ASP A 9 19.95 9.24 8.22
C ASP A 9 21.36 9.83 8.38
N THR A 10 21.57 11.05 7.88
CA THR A 10 22.88 11.72 7.96
C THR A 10 23.27 12.02 9.40
N HIS A 11 22.32 12.43 10.23
CA HIS A 11 22.57 12.82 11.62
C HIS A 11 22.30 11.71 12.63
N GLY A 12 21.86 10.54 12.18
CA GLY A 12 21.58 9.38 13.05
C GLY A 12 20.44 9.64 14.04
N PHE A 13 19.42 10.40 13.64
CA PHE A 13 18.26 10.63 14.51
C PHE A 13 17.44 9.33 14.64
N GLU A 14 17.13 8.96 15.89
CA GLU A 14 16.28 7.80 16.19
C GLU A 14 14.78 8.09 16.06
N THR A 15 14.41 9.37 15.91
CA THR A 15 13.01 9.78 15.73
C THR A 15 12.43 9.19 14.45
N GLU A 16 11.21 8.64 14.54
CA GLU A 16 10.49 8.09 13.38
C GLU A 16 9.74 9.16 12.58
N ILE A 17 9.76 9.04 11.26
CA ILE A 17 9.06 9.93 10.32
C ILE A 17 7.63 9.41 10.11
N LEU A 18 6.66 10.10 10.71
CA LEU A 18 5.22 9.87 10.45
C LEU A 18 4.73 10.75 9.29
N ALA A 19 4.56 10.17 8.11
CA ALA A 19 3.98 10.85 6.95
C ALA A 19 2.47 11.12 7.16
N ALA A 20 2.05 12.38 7.04
CA ALA A 20 0.68 12.81 7.28
C ALA A 20 0.05 13.51 6.07
N SER A 21 -1.27 13.73 6.12
CA SER A 21 -2.04 14.40 5.06
C SER A 21 -1.96 13.70 3.69
N LEU A 22 -1.86 12.37 3.69
CA LEU A 22 -1.91 11.57 2.46
C LEU A 22 -3.36 11.47 1.99
N ARG A 23 -3.64 11.87 0.74
CA ARG A 23 -5.02 12.05 0.22
C ARG A 23 -5.40 11.07 -0.89
N ASN A 24 -4.43 10.31 -1.39
CA ASN A 24 -4.60 9.35 -2.48
C ASN A 24 -3.49 8.29 -2.42
N PRO A 25 -3.65 7.15 -3.11
CA PRO A 25 -2.63 6.10 -3.18
C PRO A 25 -1.25 6.59 -3.61
N GLY A 26 -1.18 7.56 -4.53
CA GLY A 26 0.08 8.14 -5.00
C GLY A 26 0.88 8.82 -3.90
N HIS A 27 0.23 9.55 -2.99
CA HIS A 27 0.90 10.14 -1.82
C HIS A 27 1.48 9.05 -0.90
N VAL A 28 0.77 7.94 -0.73
CA VAL A 28 1.24 6.82 0.10
C VAL A 28 2.46 6.16 -0.53
N SER A 29 2.41 5.89 -1.83
CA SER A 29 3.56 5.34 -2.56
C SER A 29 4.77 6.27 -2.49
N ALA A 30 4.58 7.57 -2.70
CA ALA A 30 5.66 8.55 -2.62
C ALA A 30 6.27 8.64 -1.20
N ALA A 31 5.44 8.58 -0.15
CA ALA A 31 5.91 8.57 1.22
C ALA A 31 6.72 7.32 1.56
N ALA A 32 6.26 6.14 1.12
CA ALA A 32 6.97 4.89 1.30
C ALA A 32 8.32 4.88 0.55
N ILE A 33 8.34 5.34 -0.71
CA ILE A 33 9.57 5.47 -1.50
C ILE A 33 10.55 6.44 -0.85
N ALA A 34 10.05 7.54 -0.28
CA ALA A 34 10.86 8.52 0.44
C ALA A 34 11.43 8.01 1.78
N GLY A 35 11.08 6.80 2.22
CA GLY A 35 11.59 6.20 3.45
C GLY A 35 10.91 6.68 4.74
N ALA A 36 9.64 7.08 4.67
CA ALA A 36 8.87 7.35 5.89
C ALA A 36 8.65 6.05 6.68
N ASP A 37 8.80 6.13 8.01
CA ASP A 37 8.72 4.98 8.92
C ASP A 37 7.26 4.57 9.20
N ALA A 38 6.35 5.55 9.24
CA ALA A 38 4.92 5.34 9.42
C ALA A 38 4.08 6.33 8.61
N ALA A 39 2.78 6.07 8.50
CA ALA A 39 1.85 6.96 7.82
C ALA A 39 0.50 7.07 8.55
N THR A 40 -0.09 8.26 8.52
CA THR A 40 -1.48 8.52 8.93
C THR A 40 -2.28 9.06 7.75
N LEU A 41 -3.42 8.42 7.48
CA LEU A 41 -4.23 8.67 6.29
C LEU A 41 -5.72 8.35 6.54
N PRO A 42 -6.65 8.94 5.77
CA PRO A 42 -8.06 8.60 5.85
C PRO A 42 -8.34 7.14 5.48
N ALA A 43 -9.37 6.54 6.09
CA ALA A 43 -9.75 5.14 5.83
C ALA A 43 -10.05 4.85 4.35
N ASP A 44 -10.62 5.83 3.62
CA ASP A 44 -10.92 5.66 2.20
C ASP A 44 -9.66 5.63 1.33
N THR A 45 -8.62 6.38 1.70
CA THR A 45 -7.31 6.28 1.04
C THR A 45 -6.71 4.90 1.30
N PHE A 46 -6.81 4.37 2.52
CA PHE A 46 -6.31 3.03 2.85
C PHE A 46 -7.03 1.94 2.06
N LYS A 47 -8.36 1.98 1.99
CA LYS A 47 -9.16 1.03 1.18
C LYS A 47 -8.80 1.06 -0.30
N ALA A 48 -8.40 2.22 -0.83
CA ALA A 48 -7.96 2.33 -2.22
C ALA A 48 -6.60 1.66 -2.47
N LEU A 49 -5.73 1.51 -1.47
CA LEU A 49 -4.41 0.87 -1.63
C LEU A 49 -4.51 -0.61 -1.98
N VAL A 50 -5.52 -1.31 -1.48
CA VAL A 50 -5.67 -2.77 -1.65
C VAL A 50 -6.50 -3.16 -2.88
N LYS A 51 -7.02 -2.18 -3.63
CA LYS A 51 -7.85 -2.42 -4.81
C LYS A 51 -7.04 -2.27 -6.09
N HIS A 52 -7.11 -3.27 -6.96
CA HIS A 52 -6.52 -3.19 -8.29
C HIS A 52 -7.37 -3.97 -9.31
N PRO A 53 -7.74 -3.39 -10.48
CA PRO A 53 -8.63 -4.05 -11.44
C PRO A 53 -8.13 -5.39 -11.96
N LEU A 54 -6.80 -5.60 -12.02
CA LEU A 54 -6.24 -6.89 -12.45
C LEU A 54 -6.30 -7.95 -11.35
N THR A 55 -6.33 -7.56 -10.08
CA THR A 55 -6.51 -8.50 -8.97
C THR A 55 -7.92 -9.08 -9.01
N ASP A 56 -8.93 -8.22 -9.17
CA ASP A 56 -10.33 -8.66 -9.29
C ASP A 56 -10.52 -9.57 -10.51
N LYS A 57 -10.02 -9.14 -11.68
CA LYS A 57 -10.07 -9.96 -12.91
C LYS A 57 -9.35 -11.31 -12.75
N GLY A 58 -8.21 -11.31 -12.08
CA GLY A 58 -7.45 -12.54 -11.82
C GLY A 58 -8.20 -13.50 -10.91
N LEU A 59 -8.83 -12.98 -9.86
CA LEU A 59 -9.65 -13.78 -8.95
C LEU A 59 -10.89 -14.35 -9.65
N ASP A 60 -11.59 -13.55 -10.45
CA ASP A 60 -12.75 -13.99 -11.22
C ASP A 60 -12.38 -15.12 -12.20
N ALA A 61 -11.26 -14.97 -12.91
CA ALA A 61 -10.75 -15.99 -13.82
C ALA A 61 -10.37 -17.27 -13.07
N PHE A 62 -9.68 -17.13 -11.94
CA PHE A 62 -9.29 -18.25 -11.08
C PHE A 62 -10.51 -19.04 -10.59
N LEU A 63 -11.54 -18.35 -10.09
CA LEU A 63 -12.76 -18.98 -9.60
C LEU A 63 -13.54 -19.67 -10.72
N ALA A 64 -13.59 -19.07 -11.91
CA ALA A 64 -14.22 -19.68 -13.08
C ALA A 64 -13.50 -20.97 -13.50
N ASP A 65 -12.17 -20.98 -13.52
CA ASP A 65 -11.39 -22.16 -13.85
C ASP A 65 -11.50 -23.24 -12.78
N TRP A 66 -11.50 -22.86 -11.49
CA TRP A 66 -11.76 -23.79 -10.40
C TRP A 66 -13.13 -24.46 -10.55
N GLY A 67 -14.18 -23.68 -10.84
CA GLY A 67 -15.54 -24.21 -11.05
C GLY A 67 -15.63 -25.23 -12.17
N LYS A 68 -14.83 -25.09 -13.24
CA LYS A 68 -14.78 -26.06 -14.35
C LYS A 68 -14.19 -27.42 -13.94
N THR A 69 -13.44 -27.50 -12.85
CA THR A 69 -12.87 -28.77 -12.37
C THR A 69 -13.93 -29.69 -11.74
N GLY A 70 -15.09 -29.15 -11.32
CA GLY A 70 -16.11 -29.89 -10.59
C GLY A 70 -15.72 -30.30 -9.17
N GLN A 71 -14.57 -29.83 -8.67
CA GLN A 71 -14.08 -30.14 -7.33
C GLN A 71 -14.69 -29.19 -6.29
N SER A 72 -15.17 -29.75 -5.18
CA SER A 72 -15.56 -28.97 -4.00
C SER A 72 -14.46 -29.06 -2.97
N ILE A 73 -14.13 -27.92 -2.36
CA ILE A 73 -13.44 -27.92 -1.07
C ILE A 73 -14.53 -28.17 -0.02
N LEU A 74 -14.23 -29.04 0.95
CA LEU A 74 -15.13 -29.60 1.97
C LEU A 74 -16.17 -28.62 2.53
#